data_AF-A0A7W1IRU2-F1
#
_entry.id   AF-A0A7W1IRU2-F1
#
_cell.length_a   1.000
_cell.length_b   1.000
_cell.length_c   1.000
_cell.angle_alpha   90.00
_cell.angle_beta   90.00
_cell.angle_gamma   90.00
#
_symmetry.space_group_name_H-M   'P 1'
#
loop_
_entity.id
_entity.type
_entity.pdbx_description
1 polymer ?
#
loop_
_entity_poly.entity_id
_entity_poly.type
_entity_poly.pdbx_seq_one_letter_code
_entity_poly.pdbx_strand_id
1 'polypeptide(L)'
;RRQRDTGRTVVLCPEPEPWCLLETSWDVAAFWSGSLAEHGVAACAASLDGDETAARAALATHLGICLDTCHVSLAFEDQVAAVARMAAAGARVAKCQFSAAPEVLDPSGDAEGVAELRALAEPRFLHQTAARSAAGSLSKVEDLDQLDECLARLPDATAVRSHFHIPVFRDPLERGLSSTVRDSVAGLRAAIAAGCTHISVETYTWSVLAAKERDALSGTMRELEFLDGAVDAIACR
;
A
#
# COMPACT_ATOMS: atom_id res chain seq x y z
N ARG A 1 14.33 -25.43 3.05
CA ARG A 1 13.88 -26.85 3.00
C ARG A 1 12.90 -27.06 1.86
N ARG A 2 11.65 -26.56 1.94
CA ARG A 2 10.62 -26.69 0.88
C ARG A 2 11.10 -26.42 -0.55
N GLN A 3 11.88 -25.36 -0.79
CA GLN A 3 12.40 -25.06 -2.12
C GLN A 3 13.30 -26.18 -2.68
N ARG A 4 14.15 -26.79 -1.85
CA ARG A 4 14.98 -27.93 -2.29
C ARG A 4 14.14 -29.16 -2.59
N ASP A 5 13.14 -29.41 -1.74
CA ASP A 5 12.34 -30.63 -1.82
C ASP A 5 11.29 -30.57 -2.95
N THR A 6 10.85 -29.36 -3.34
CA THR A 6 9.72 -29.18 -4.29
C THR A 6 10.04 -28.29 -5.49
N GLY A 7 11.20 -27.64 -5.52
CA GLY A 7 11.52 -26.58 -6.48
C GLY A 7 10.77 -25.26 -6.27
N ARG A 8 9.81 -25.20 -5.33
CA ARG A 8 8.97 -24.01 -5.11
C ARG A 8 9.60 -23.04 -4.12
N THR A 9 9.85 -21.82 -4.55
CA THR A 9 10.30 -20.72 -3.69
C THR A 9 9.12 -20.15 -2.91
N VAL A 10 9.27 -20.01 -1.60
CA VAL A 10 8.35 -19.25 -0.73
C VAL A 10 9.06 -17.96 -0.36
N VAL A 11 8.35 -16.84 -0.41
CA VAL A 11 8.87 -15.54 -0.02
C VAL A 11 8.00 -15.03 1.12
N LEU A 12 8.62 -14.63 2.21
CA LEU A 12 7.99 -13.84 3.26
C LEU A 12 8.00 -12.38 2.82
N CYS A 13 6.83 -11.77 2.80
CA CYS A 13 6.65 -10.39 2.39
C CYS A 13 5.94 -9.63 3.51
N PRO A 14 6.67 -9.05 4.48
CA PRO A 14 6.08 -8.06 5.37
C PRO A 14 5.47 -6.94 4.55
N GLU A 15 4.28 -6.50 4.95
CA GLU A 15 3.54 -5.42 4.31
C GLU A 15 3.76 -4.16 5.15
N PRO A 16 4.37 -3.10 4.59
CA PRO A 16 4.40 -1.81 5.23
C PRO A 16 2.96 -1.29 5.36
N GLU A 17 2.58 -0.87 6.56
CA GLU A 17 1.20 -0.55 6.92
C GLU A 17 1.15 0.75 7.72
N PRO A 18 0.16 1.63 7.50
CA PRO A 18 0.03 2.87 8.24
C PRO A 18 0.10 2.65 9.75
N TRP A 19 0.90 3.48 10.43
CA TRP A 19 1.14 3.45 11.88
C TRP A 19 1.70 2.16 12.47
N CYS A 20 2.16 1.24 11.64
CA CYS A 20 2.95 0.09 12.07
C CYS A 20 4.45 0.42 12.12
N LEU A 21 5.27 -0.55 12.51
CA LEU A 21 6.73 -0.39 12.61
C LEU A 21 7.38 -0.03 11.26
N LEU A 22 6.90 -0.64 10.17
CA LEU A 22 7.32 -0.34 8.81
C LEU A 22 6.21 0.49 8.16
N GLU A 23 6.08 1.76 8.52
CA GLU A 23 5.01 2.61 7.99
C GLU A 23 5.36 3.15 6.60
N THR A 24 6.59 3.64 6.44
CA THR A 24 7.04 4.30 5.21
C THR A 24 8.12 3.49 4.51
N SER A 25 8.36 3.80 3.23
CA SER A 25 9.50 3.26 2.50
C SER A 25 10.86 3.68 3.09
N TRP A 26 10.91 4.75 3.89
CA TRP A 26 12.09 5.10 4.69
C TRP A 26 12.31 4.12 5.84
N ASP A 27 11.25 3.73 6.54
CA ASP A 27 11.33 2.73 7.62
C ASP A 27 11.77 1.38 7.08
N VAL A 28 11.21 0.98 5.93
CA VAL A 28 11.64 -0.21 5.20
C VAL A 28 13.12 -0.14 4.84
N ALA A 29 13.56 0.98 4.25
CA ALA A 29 14.96 1.15 3.87
C ALA A 29 15.90 1.11 5.08
N ALA A 30 15.54 1.76 6.19
CA ALA A 30 16.30 1.75 7.43
C ALA A 30 16.36 0.34 8.04
N PHE A 31 15.25 -0.39 8.03
CA PHE A 31 15.21 -1.76 8.54
C PHE A 31 16.08 -2.70 7.70
N TRP A 32 15.99 -2.63 6.36
CA TRP A 32 16.75 -3.50 5.46
C TRP A 32 18.26 -3.22 5.50
N SER A 33 18.65 -1.95 5.44
CA SER A 33 20.06 -1.55 5.41
C SER A 33 20.71 -1.52 6.80
N GLY A 34 19.92 -1.50 7.87
CA GLY A 34 20.36 -1.50 9.26
C GLY A 34 20.04 -2.81 9.98
N SER A 35 18.94 -2.83 10.73
CA SER A 35 18.63 -3.92 11.69
C SER A 35 18.63 -5.32 11.07
N LEU A 36 18.07 -5.48 9.87
CA LEU A 36 18.07 -6.77 9.16
C LEU A 36 19.49 -7.19 8.75
N ALA A 37 20.30 -6.25 8.25
CA ALA A 37 21.66 -6.51 7.82
C ALA A 37 22.57 -6.93 8.99
N GLU A 38 22.35 -6.34 10.17
CA GLU A 38 23.11 -6.63 11.40
C GLU A 38 22.60 -7.91 12.10
N HIS A 39 21.30 -7.97 12.41
CA HIS A 39 20.74 -9.00 13.28
C HIS A 39 20.09 -10.14 12.50
N GLY A 40 19.47 -9.83 11.35
CA GLY A 40 18.75 -10.80 10.53
C GLY A 40 19.68 -11.88 9.96
N VAL A 41 20.88 -11.49 9.52
CA VAL A 41 21.88 -12.45 9.02
C VAL A 41 22.31 -13.42 10.11
N ALA A 42 22.63 -12.91 11.31
CA ALA A 42 23.03 -13.75 12.43
C ALA A 42 21.90 -14.71 12.86
N ALA A 43 20.65 -14.21 12.95
CA ALA A 43 19.49 -15.03 13.29
C ALA A 43 19.22 -16.11 12.23
N CYS A 44 19.36 -15.78 10.94
CA CYS A 44 19.20 -16.73 9.85
C CYS A 44 20.34 -17.77 9.83
N ALA A 45 21.59 -17.34 10.04
CA ALA A 45 22.76 -18.21 10.11
C ALA A 45 22.67 -19.22 11.26
N ALA A 46 22.12 -18.83 12.40
CA ALA A 46 21.87 -19.77 13.51
C ALA A 46 20.94 -20.94 13.13
N SER A 47 20.07 -20.74 12.14
CA SER A 47 19.21 -21.80 11.57
C SER A 47 19.86 -22.58 10.42
N LEU A 48 21.07 -22.19 10.00
CA LEU A 48 21.84 -22.70 8.87
C LEU A 48 23.28 -23.04 9.29
N ASP A 49 23.43 -23.65 10.47
CA ASP A 49 24.72 -24.14 11.00
C ASP A 49 25.82 -23.07 11.11
N GLY A 50 25.43 -21.80 11.27
CA GLY A 50 26.33 -20.65 11.35
C GLY A 50 26.84 -20.12 10.01
N ASP A 51 26.36 -20.64 8.87
CA ASP A 51 26.79 -20.19 7.55
C ASP A 51 26.15 -18.85 7.16
N GLU A 52 26.90 -17.76 7.38
CA GLU A 52 26.48 -16.41 7.00
C GLU A 52 26.30 -16.21 5.50
N THR A 53 27.07 -16.93 4.66
CA THR A 53 26.95 -16.81 3.20
C THR A 53 25.63 -17.40 2.75
N ALA A 54 25.30 -18.59 3.25
CA ALA A 54 24.00 -19.22 3.03
C ALA A 54 22.85 -18.38 3.61
N ALA A 55 23.05 -17.76 4.77
CA ALA A 55 22.05 -16.88 5.39
C ALA A 55 21.73 -15.65 4.53
N ARG A 56 22.76 -14.95 4.03
CA ARG A 56 22.58 -13.79 3.13
C ARG A 56 21.87 -14.20 1.84
N ALA A 57 22.26 -15.32 1.25
CA ALA A 57 21.59 -15.87 0.06
C ALA A 57 20.12 -16.26 0.34
N ALA A 58 19.86 -16.86 1.50
CA ALA A 58 18.50 -17.23 1.92
C ALA A 58 17.62 -16.00 2.13
N LEU A 59 18.10 -14.95 2.82
CA LEU A 59 17.37 -13.70 3.02
C LEU A 59 17.09 -13.01 1.68
N ALA A 60 18.07 -12.91 0.78
CA ALA A 60 17.85 -12.33 -0.54
C ALA A 60 16.80 -13.11 -1.37
N THR A 61 16.74 -14.43 -1.21
CA THR A 61 15.81 -15.30 -1.94
C THR A 61 14.41 -15.31 -1.32
N HIS A 62 14.31 -15.35 0.01
CA HIS A 62 13.08 -15.69 0.74
C HIS A 62 12.47 -14.53 1.50
N LEU A 63 13.08 -13.35 1.49
CA LEU A 63 12.51 -12.15 2.08
C LEU A 63 12.33 -11.08 0.99
N GLY A 64 11.22 -10.37 1.07
CA GLY A 64 10.90 -9.21 0.24
C GLY A 64 9.83 -8.38 0.92
N ILE A 65 9.26 -7.42 0.20
CA ILE A 65 8.16 -6.57 0.67
C ILE A 65 6.89 -6.87 -0.11
N CYS A 66 5.76 -6.81 0.60
CA CYS A 66 4.44 -6.70 0.02
C CYS A 66 4.13 -5.20 -0.11
N LEU A 67 4.22 -4.65 -1.32
CA LEU A 67 3.87 -3.25 -1.57
C LEU A 67 2.36 -3.15 -1.71
N ASP A 68 1.68 -2.53 -0.74
CA ASP A 68 0.30 -2.10 -0.92
C ASP A 68 0.29 -0.63 -1.36
N THR A 69 -0.28 -0.34 -2.53
CA THR A 69 -0.27 1.01 -3.11
C THR A 69 -1.20 1.97 -2.38
N CYS A 70 -2.24 1.50 -1.71
CA CYS A 70 -3.06 2.30 -0.82
C CYS A 70 -2.25 2.75 0.41
N HIS A 71 -1.50 1.85 1.04
CA HIS A 71 -0.68 2.18 2.22
C HIS A 71 0.39 3.24 1.92
N VAL A 72 1.08 3.13 0.78
CA VAL A 72 2.05 4.15 0.35
C VAL A 72 1.37 5.51 0.13
N SER A 73 0.14 5.50 -0.41
CA SER A 73 -0.65 6.71 -0.53
C SER A 73 -1.05 7.30 0.83
N LEU A 74 -1.34 6.50 1.85
CA LEU A 74 -1.64 6.99 3.20
C LEU A 74 -0.41 7.61 3.90
N ALA A 75 0.79 7.10 3.59
CA ALA A 75 2.05 7.72 3.98
C ALA A 75 2.37 9.01 3.18
N PHE A 76 1.53 9.38 2.20
CA PHE A 76 1.71 10.51 1.29
C PHE A 76 3.05 10.51 0.53
N GLU A 77 3.59 9.33 0.26
CA GLU A 77 4.83 9.19 -0.50
C GLU A 77 4.59 9.17 -2.01
N ASP A 78 5.57 9.66 -2.77
CA ASP A 78 5.63 9.38 -4.20
C ASP A 78 5.92 7.89 -4.41
N GLN A 79 4.99 7.16 -5.03
CA GLN A 79 5.06 5.70 -5.10
C GLN A 79 6.26 5.20 -5.91
N VAL A 80 6.67 5.94 -6.95
CA VAL A 80 7.84 5.58 -7.77
C VAL A 80 9.12 5.72 -6.96
N ALA A 81 9.28 6.84 -6.25
CA ALA A 81 10.40 7.09 -5.36
C ALA A 81 10.43 6.12 -4.18
N ALA A 82 9.26 5.76 -3.62
CA ALA A 82 9.14 4.78 -2.55
C ALA A 82 9.68 3.40 -3.00
N VAL A 83 9.24 2.91 -4.15
CA VAL A 83 9.74 1.64 -4.72
C VAL A 83 11.23 1.71 -5.00
N ALA A 84 11.72 2.80 -5.60
CA ALA A 84 13.14 2.99 -5.87
C ALA A 84 13.98 2.99 -4.58
N ARG A 85 13.48 3.64 -3.52
CA ARG A 85 14.12 3.70 -2.20
C ARG A 85 14.23 2.33 -1.56
N MET A 86 13.14 1.56 -1.56
CA MET A 86 13.14 0.19 -1.04
C MET A 86 14.12 -0.70 -1.82
N ALA A 87 14.08 -0.64 -3.15
CA ALA A 87 14.99 -1.40 -4.00
C ALA A 87 16.47 -1.05 -3.74
N ALA A 88 16.79 0.25 -3.60
CA ALA A 88 18.14 0.71 -3.30
C ALA A 88 18.66 0.22 -1.94
N ALA A 89 17.77 0.00 -0.96
CA ALA A 89 18.12 -0.59 0.33
C ALA A 89 18.22 -2.13 0.31
N GLY A 90 17.97 -2.77 -0.84
CA GLY A 90 17.92 -4.23 -0.96
C GLY A 90 16.56 -4.86 -0.58
N ALA A 91 15.55 -4.04 -0.30
CA ALA A 91 14.19 -4.47 -0.05
C ALA A 91 13.45 -4.66 -1.38
N ARG A 92 13.56 -5.86 -1.96
CA ARG A 92 12.85 -6.18 -3.20
C ARG A 92 11.34 -6.19 -2.99
N VAL A 93 10.60 -5.54 -3.87
CA VAL A 93 9.14 -5.68 -3.94
C VAL A 93 8.83 -7.05 -4.53
N ALA A 94 8.41 -7.98 -3.68
CA ALA A 94 8.17 -9.37 -4.05
C ALA A 94 6.70 -9.67 -4.33
N LYS A 95 5.80 -8.86 -3.77
CA LYS A 95 4.37 -8.83 -4.04
C LYS A 95 3.92 -7.37 -4.14
N CYS A 96 2.97 -7.09 -5.01
CA CYS A 96 2.29 -5.81 -5.10
C CYS A 96 0.78 -6.04 -4.93
N GLN A 97 0.19 -5.45 -3.90
CA GLN A 97 -1.26 -5.23 -3.81
C GLN A 97 -1.56 -3.90 -4.50
N PHE A 98 -2.19 -3.98 -5.66
CA PHE A 98 -2.70 -2.83 -6.39
C PHE A 98 -4.08 -2.47 -5.82
N SER A 99 -4.08 -1.46 -4.95
CA SER A 99 -5.22 -0.94 -4.19
C SER A 99 -5.17 0.59 -4.19
N ALA A 100 -6.27 1.27 -3.86
CA ALA A 100 -6.33 2.73 -3.81
C ALA A 100 -7.19 3.21 -2.65
N ALA A 101 -6.91 4.42 -2.16
CA ALA A 101 -7.61 5.09 -1.08
C ALA A 101 -8.60 6.14 -1.61
N PRO A 102 -9.75 6.37 -0.94
CA PRO A 102 -10.52 7.60 -1.10
C PRO A 102 -9.71 8.80 -0.62
N GLU A 103 -9.89 9.94 -1.29
CA GLU A 103 -9.19 11.18 -1.00
C GLU A 103 -10.15 12.36 -1.06
N VAL A 104 -9.98 13.33 -0.17
CA VAL A 104 -10.56 14.66 -0.33
C VAL A 104 -9.42 15.64 -0.55
N LEU A 105 -9.47 16.35 -1.68
CA LEU A 105 -8.56 17.46 -1.98
C LEU A 105 -9.18 18.75 -1.45
N ASP A 106 -8.36 19.63 -0.87
CA ASP A 106 -8.81 20.85 -0.19
C ASP A 106 -9.98 20.59 0.80
N PRO A 107 -9.77 19.80 1.86
CA PRO A 107 -10.80 19.51 2.85
C PRO A 107 -11.37 20.76 3.54
N SER A 108 -10.68 21.90 3.48
CA SER A 108 -11.17 23.18 4.01
C SER A 108 -12.24 23.82 3.13
N GLY A 109 -12.16 23.59 1.81
CA GLY A 109 -13.07 24.10 0.79
C GLY A 109 -14.13 23.11 0.33
N ASP A 110 -13.94 21.80 0.58
CA ASP A 110 -14.82 20.73 0.11
C ASP A 110 -15.58 20.02 1.24
N ALA A 111 -16.60 20.69 1.76
CA ALA A 111 -17.45 20.12 2.81
C ALA A 111 -18.25 18.89 2.35
N GLU A 112 -18.59 18.77 1.06
CA GLU A 112 -19.31 17.61 0.52
C GLU A 112 -18.38 16.39 0.47
N GLY A 113 -17.16 16.54 -0.05
CA GLY A 113 -16.14 15.49 -0.04
C GLY A 113 -15.80 15.01 1.38
N VAL A 114 -15.64 15.93 2.34
CA VAL A 114 -15.42 15.56 3.76
C VAL A 114 -16.62 14.80 4.32
N ALA A 115 -17.85 15.15 3.94
CA ALA A 115 -19.05 14.43 4.38
C ALA A 115 -19.14 13.02 3.79
N GLU A 116 -18.83 12.85 2.50
CA GLU A 116 -18.78 11.55 1.83
C GLU A 116 -17.67 10.67 2.39
N LEU A 117 -16.48 11.24 2.67
CA LEU A 117 -15.39 10.50 3.30
C LEU A 117 -15.83 10.00 4.69
N ARG A 118 -16.44 10.86 5.50
CA ARG A 118 -16.97 10.48 6.83
C ARG A 118 -18.01 9.36 6.74
N ALA A 119 -18.81 9.32 5.66
CA ALA A 119 -19.84 8.30 5.48
C ALA A 119 -19.30 6.90 5.20
N LEU A 120 -17.99 6.77 4.90
CA LEU A 120 -17.32 5.47 4.76
C LEU A 120 -17.00 4.82 6.11
N ALA A 121 -17.09 5.55 7.22
CA ALA A 121 -16.81 5.01 8.55
C ALA A 121 -17.77 3.86 8.90
N GLU A 122 -17.21 2.70 9.18
CA GLU A 122 -17.96 1.50 9.55
C GLU A 122 -17.22 0.72 10.66
N PRO A 123 -17.89 -0.14 11.45
CA PRO A 123 -17.32 -0.67 12.69
C PRO A 123 -16.43 -1.92 12.53
N ARG A 124 -16.28 -2.48 11.33
CA ARG A 124 -15.60 -3.77 11.10
C ARG A 124 -14.10 -3.62 10.88
N PHE A 125 -13.67 -2.58 10.18
CA PHE A 125 -12.31 -2.34 9.74
C PHE A 125 -11.76 -1.06 10.39
N LEU A 126 -10.45 -1.06 10.64
CA LEU A 126 -9.73 0.14 11.07
C LEU A 126 -9.35 0.93 9.83
N HIS A 127 -9.82 2.16 9.68
CA HIS A 127 -9.78 2.89 8.39
C HIS A 127 -8.53 3.69 8.15
N GLN A 128 -7.67 3.74 9.14
CA GLN A 128 -6.46 4.48 9.15
C GLN A 128 -6.40 5.85 8.39
N THR A 129 -6.79 6.99 8.99
CA THR A 129 -6.91 8.30 8.31
C THR A 129 -5.74 9.27 8.54
N ALA A 130 -5.24 9.89 7.47
CA ALA A 130 -4.18 10.90 7.51
C ALA A 130 -4.46 12.12 6.63
N ALA A 131 -4.13 13.31 7.11
CA ALA A 131 -4.18 14.57 6.39
C ALA A 131 -2.78 15.16 6.19
N ARG A 132 -2.56 15.87 5.07
CA ARG A 132 -1.28 16.51 4.73
C ARG A 132 -1.43 17.97 4.33
N SER A 133 -0.59 18.86 4.87
CA SER A 133 -0.51 20.27 4.44
C SER A 133 0.45 20.46 3.26
N ALA A 134 0.42 21.64 2.63
CA ALA A 134 1.35 21.96 1.54
C ALA A 134 2.83 21.94 1.98
N ALA A 135 3.10 22.20 3.26
CA ALA A 135 4.43 22.14 3.86
C ALA A 135 4.90 20.71 4.17
N GLY A 136 4.05 19.70 3.94
CA GLY A 136 4.35 18.28 4.19
C GLY A 136 4.12 17.84 5.65
N SER A 137 3.50 18.67 6.49
CA SER A 137 3.09 18.24 7.83
C SER A 137 1.94 17.24 7.75
N LEU A 138 1.93 16.28 8.67
CA LEU A 138 0.90 15.24 8.73
C LEU A 138 0.10 15.30 10.04
N SER A 139 -1.21 15.09 9.94
CA SER A 139 -2.09 14.75 11.07
C SER A 139 -2.63 13.35 10.83
N LYS A 140 -2.57 12.49 11.85
CA LYS A 140 -2.91 11.06 11.77
C LYS A 140 -3.82 10.68 12.94
N VAL A 141 -4.94 10.03 12.67
CA VAL A 141 -5.90 9.55 13.70
C VAL A 141 -6.19 8.10 13.44
N GLU A 142 -6.37 7.26 14.45
CA GLU A 142 -6.43 5.79 14.32
C GLU A 142 -7.61 5.31 13.44
N ASP A 143 -8.73 6.01 13.42
CA ASP A 143 -9.90 5.60 12.66
C ASP A 143 -10.65 6.79 12.05
N LEU A 144 -11.59 6.51 11.14
CA LEU A 144 -12.27 7.51 10.34
C LEU A 144 -13.35 8.28 11.10
N ASP A 145 -13.83 7.76 12.23
CA ASP A 145 -14.72 8.50 13.14
C ASP A 145 -14.02 9.69 13.83
N GLN A 146 -12.68 9.73 13.80
CA GLN A 146 -11.83 10.82 14.30
C GLN A 146 -11.46 11.85 13.21
N LEU A 147 -12.09 11.80 12.03
CA LEU A 147 -11.79 12.70 10.91
C LEU A 147 -11.80 14.20 11.30
N ASP A 148 -12.76 14.62 12.14
CA ASP A 148 -12.88 16.01 12.57
C ASP A 148 -11.68 16.45 13.44
N GLU A 149 -11.18 15.57 14.31
CA GLU A 149 -9.96 15.83 15.08
C GLU A 149 -8.75 15.91 14.15
N CYS A 150 -8.68 15.01 13.15
CA CYS A 150 -7.60 14.99 12.17
C CYS A 150 -7.46 16.33 11.46
N LEU A 151 -8.58 16.86 10.94
CA LEU A 151 -8.64 18.14 10.23
C LEU A 151 -8.49 19.36 11.16
N ALA A 152 -9.01 19.30 12.40
CA ALA A 152 -8.84 20.39 13.36
C ALA A 152 -7.37 20.59 13.77
N ARG A 153 -6.59 19.51 13.86
CA ARG A 153 -5.14 19.58 14.14
C ARG A 153 -4.31 20.08 12.96
N LEU A 154 -4.85 20.07 11.75
CA LEU A 154 -4.18 20.57 10.54
C LEU A 154 -5.16 21.33 9.62
N PRO A 155 -5.59 22.55 10.02
CA PRO A 155 -6.62 23.31 9.28
C PRO A 155 -6.21 23.72 7.86
N ASP A 156 -4.90 23.76 7.57
CA ASP A 156 -4.31 24.05 6.26
C ASP A 156 -4.00 22.77 5.45
N ALA A 157 -4.65 21.65 5.79
CA ALA A 157 -4.53 20.41 5.04
C ALA A 157 -4.95 20.62 3.57
N THR A 158 -4.09 20.16 2.66
CA THR A 158 -4.32 20.15 1.22
C THR A 158 -5.00 18.87 0.74
N ALA A 159 -4.90 17.80 1.52
CA ALA A 159 -5.54 16.53 1.25
C ALA A 159 -5.76 15.75 2.54
N VAL A 160 -6.79 14.90 2.56
CA VAL A 160 -7.00 13.86 3.57
C VAL A 160 -7.34 12.55 2.88
N ARG A 161 -6.74 11.46 3.36
CA ARG A 161 -6.87 10.09 2.82
C ARG A 161 -7.22 9.15 3.96
N SER A 162 -7.97 8.10 3.68
CA SER A 162 -8.24 7.02 4.64
C SER A 162 -7.88 5.68 4.01
N HIS A 163 -7.29 4.77 4.78
CA HIS A 163 -7.15 3.37 4.42
C HIS A 163 -8.54 2.73 4.25
N PHE A 164 -8.97 2.69 2.99
CA PHE A 164 -10.17 2.03 2.57
C PHE A 164 -9.98 1.68 1.11
N HIS A 165 -10.05 0.40 0.76
CA HIS A 165 -9.79 -0.01 -0.62
C HIS A 165 -10.99 0.37 -1.48
N ILE A 166 -10.82 1.33 -2.38
CA ILE A 166 -11.84 1.67 -3.37
C ILE A 166 -11.55 0.97 -4.71
N PRO A 167 -12.57 0.78 -5.56
CA PRO A 167 -12.38 0.14 -6.86
C PRO A 167 -11.30 0.83 -7.70
N VAL A 168 -10.31 0.08 -8.16
CA VAL A 168 -9.16 0.64 -8.91
C VAL A 168 -9.47 1.01 -10.36
N PHE A 169 -10.58 0.53 -10.91
CA PHE A 169 -10.96 0.77 -12.32
C PHE A 169 -11.75 2.06 -12.55
N ARG A 170 -12.11 2.79 -11.49
CA ARG A 170 -12.84 4.06 -11.58
C ARG A 170 -12.49 4.96 -10.40
N ASP A 171 -12.54 6.26 -10.62
CA ASP A 171 -12.61 7.19 -9.51
C ASP A 171 -13.97 7.03 -8.80
N PRO A 172 -14.06 7.27 -7.48
CA PRO A 172 -15.33 7.34 -6.78
C PRO A 172 -16.07 8.59 -7.27
N LEU A 173 -16.86 8.43 -8.34
CA LEU A 173 -17.62 9.51 -8.99
C LEU A 173 -18.76 10.06 -8.12
N GLU A 174 -18.86 9.68 -6.84
CA GLU A 174 -19.86 10.21 -5.92
C GLU A 174 -19.33 11.49 -5.25
N ARG A 175 -19.98 12.62 -5.57
CA ARG A 175 -20.14 13.83 -4.72
C ARG A 175 -18.89 14.44 -4.07
N GLY A 176 -17.72 14.35 -4.70
CA GLY A 176 -16.52 15.11 -4.27
C GLY A 176 -15.34 14.28 -3.79
N LEU A 177 -15.48 12.95 -3.71
CA LEU A 177 -14.31 12.10 -3.45
C LEU A 177 -13.39 12.03 -4.67
N SER A 178 -12.12 12.36 -4.45
CA SER A 178 -10.98 11.98 -5.29
C SER A 178 -10.52 10.55 -4.95
N SER A 179 -9.51 10.07 -5.65
CA SER A 179 -8.89 8.77 -5.42
C SER A 179 -7.38 8.84 -5.55
N THR A 180 -6.71 7.85 -4.97
CA THR A 180 -5.28 7.62 -5.21
C THR A 180 -5.00 6.60 -6.32
N VAL A 181 -5.98 6.30 -7.18
CA VAL A 181 -5.83 5.31 -8.27
C VAL A 181 -4.68 5.68 -9.20
N ARG A 182 -4.53 6.98 -9.54
CA ARG A 182 -3.44 7.45 -10.39
C ARG A 182 -2.06 7.19 -9.77
N ASP A 183 -1.90 7.51 -8.49
CA ASP A 183 -0.67 7.25 -7.73
C ASP A 183 -0.38 5.74 -7.70
N SER A 184 -1.43 4.94 -7.50
CA SER A 184 -1.35 3.49 -7.41
C SER A 184 -0.95 2.84 -8.74
N VAL A 185 -1.41 3.36 -9.88
CA VAL A 185 -0.95 2.92 -11.21
C VAL A 185 0.54 3.23 -11.41
N ALA A 186 1.03 4.36 -10.90
CA ALA A 186 2.45 4.68 -10.94
C ALA A 186 3.28 3.75 -10.04
N GLY A 187 2.78 3.41 -8.85
CA GLY A 187 3.39 2.42 -7.97
C GLY A 187 3.43 1.02 -8.57
N LEU A 188 2.32 0.56 -9.18
CA LEU A 188 2.25 -0.69 -9.91
C LEU A 188 3.31 -0.76 -11.03
N ARG A 189 3.43 0.30 -11.82
CA ARG A 189 4.46 0.44 -12.87
C ARG A 189 5.86 0.30 -12.29
N ALA A 190 6.15 1.02 -11.21
CA ALA A 190 7.45 0.97 -10.57
C ALA A 190 7.76 -0.43 -10.00
N ALA A 191 6.78 -1.09 -9.39
CA ALA A 191 6.92 -2.44 -8.86
C ALA A 191 7.22 -3.46 -9.98
N ILE A 192 6.50 -3.41 -11.09
CA ILE A 192 6.75 -4.27 -12.27
C ILE A 192 8.14 -4.01 -12.83
N ALA A 193 8.52 -2.74 -13.00
CA ALA A 193 9.86 -2.37 -13.48
C ALA A 193 10.99 -2.85 -12.54
N ALA A 194 10.70 -2.93 -11.23
CA ALA A 194 11.60 -3.50 -10.22
C ALA A 194 11.60 -5.05 -10.18
N GLY A 195 10.85 -5.72 -11.07
CA GLY A 195 10.82 -7.18 -11.19
C GLY A 195 9.73 -7.87 -10.36
N CYS A 196 8.76 -7.14 -9.83
CA CYS A 196 7.61 -7.73 -9.14
C CYS A 196 6.68 -8.42 -10.14
N THR A 197 6.46 -9.72 -9.96
CA THR A 197 5.58 -10.54 -10.82
C THR A 197 4.35 -11.06 -10.10
N HIS A 198 4.30 -10.97 -8.76
CA HIS A 198 3.16 -11.38 -7.98
C HIS A 198 2.29 -10.17 -7.65
N ILE A 199 1.22 -9.97 -8.43
CA ILE A 199 0.35 -8.81 -8.32
C ILE A 199 -1.05 -9.28 -7.95
N SER A 200 -1.67 -8.59 -7.00
CA SER A 200 -3.05 -8.84 -6.56
C SER A 200 -3.82 -7.53 -6.49
N VAL A 201 -5.14 -7.61 -6.62
CA VAL A 201 -6.09 -6.54 -6.27
C VAL A 201 -6.91 -6.98 -5.06
N GLU A 202 -7.39 -6.04 -4.26
CA GLU A 202 -8.15 -6.33 -3.05
C GLU A 202 -9.61 -5.89 -3.17
N THR A 203 -10.52 -6.87 -3.05
CA THR A 203 -11.93 -6.73 -3.42
C THR A 203 -12.89 -6.86 -2.23
N TYR A 204 -12.44 -6.67 -0.98
CA TYR A 204 -13.28 -6.95 0.19
C TYR A 204 -14.26 -5.82 0.56
N THR A 205 -13.96 -4.59 0.18
CA THR A 205 -14.76 -3.38 0.48
C THR A 205 -15.98 -3.22 -0.41
N TRP A 206 -16.12 -4.02 -1.47
CA TRP A 206 -17.33 -4.05 -2.29
C TRP A 206 -18.57 -4.21 -1.43
N SER A 207 -18.54 -5.09 -0.43
CA SER A 207 -19.69 -5.31 0.47
C SER A 207 -20.12 -4.08 1.29
N VAL A 208 -19.21 -3.14 1.54
CA VAL A 208 -19.47 -1.88 2.26
C VAL A 208 -19.97 -0.79 1.29
N LEU A 209 -19.45 -0.76 0.06
CA LEU A 209 -19.93 0.10 -1.03
C LEU A 209 -21.26 -0.43 -1.65
N ALA A 210 -21.59 -1.70 -1.43
CA ALA A 210 -22.65 -2.48 -2.12
C ALA A 210 -24.07 -2.26 -1.62
N ALA A 211 -24.35 -1.31 -0.73
CA ALA A 211 -25.75 -0.90 -0.53
C ALA A 211 -26.37 -0.45 -1.88
N LYS A 212 -25.54 0.05 -2.83
CA LYS A 212 -25.96 0.44 -4.19
C LYS A 212 -25.48 -0.50 -5.32
N GLU A 213 -24.31 -1.15 -5.21
CA GLU A 213 -23.80 -2.11 -6.22
C GLU A 213 -23.79 -3.54 -5.68
N ARG A 214 -24.90 -4.27 -5.91
CA ARG A 214 -25.19 -5.57 -5.29
C ARG A 214 -24.44 -6.78 -5.86
N ASP A 215 -23.48 -6.60 -6.76
CA ASP A 215 -22.78 -7.71 -7.43
C ASP A 215 -21.26 -7.67 -7.23
N ALA A 216 -20.83 -8.27 -6.13
CA ALA A 216 -19.41 -8.42 -5.80
C ALA A 216 -18.63 -9.21 -6.87
N LEU A 217 -19.26 -10.19 -7.53
CA LEU A 217 -18.60 -10.97 -8.58
C LEU A 217 -18.26 -10.07 -9.77
N SER A 218 -19.23 -9.30 -10.27
CA SER A 218 -18.99 -8.36 -11.36
C SER A 218 -17.98 -7.27 -10.98
N GLY A 219 -17.98 -6.81 -9.72
CA GLY A 219 -16.96 -5.89 -9.20
C GLY A 219 -15.56 -6.47 -9.27
N THR A 220 -15.37 -7.66 -8.71
CA THR A 220 -14.10 -8.40 -8.77
C THR A 220 -13.64 -8.65 -10.20
N MET A 221 -14.54 -9.05 -11.11
CA MET A 221 -14.20 -9.28 -12.52
C MET A 221 -13.66 -8.01 -13.18
N ARG A 222 -14.30 -6.86 -12.97
CA ARG A 222 -13.85 -5.58 -13.54
C ARG A 222 -12.49 -5.13 -12.99
N GLU A 223 -12.23 -5.35 -11.71
CA GLU A 223 -10.89 -5.06 -11.14
C GLU A 223 -9.80 -5.94 -11.76
N LEU A 224 -10.08 -7.22 -11.95
CA LEU A 224 -9.14 -8.14 -12.60
C LEU A 224 -8.92 -7.79 -14.07
N GLU A 225 -9.98 -7.46 -14.82
CA GLU A 225 -9.88 -6.99 -16.21
C GLU A 225 -9.07 -5.69 -16.33
N PHE A 226 -9.30 -4.74 -15.41
CA PHE A 226 -8.53 -3.50 -15.36
C PHE A 226 -7.06 -3.76 -15.02
N LEU A 227 -6.78 -4.64 -14.05
CA LEU A 227 -5.41 -5.03 -13.70
C LEU A 227 -4.70 -5.66 -14.90
N ASP A 228 -5.36 -6.59 -15.60
CA ASP A 228 -4.81 -7.28 -16.78
C ASP A 228 -4.43 -6.26 -17.86
N GLY A 229 -5.35 -5.36 -18.20
CA GLY A 229 -5.10 -4.28 -19.16
C GLY A 229 -4.01 -3.30 -18.70
N ALA A 230 -3.92 -3.01 -17.40
CA ALA A 230 -2.86 -2.17 -16.83
C ALA A 230 -1.49 -2.85 -16.94
N VAL A 231 -1.38 -4.14 -16.63
CA VAL A 231 -0.14 -4.92 -16.73
C VAL A 231 0.31 -5.03 -18.19
N ASP A 232 -0.60 -5.35 -19.11
CA ASP A 232 -0.30 -5.45 -20.54
C ASP A 232 0.22 -4.12 -21.11
N ALA A 233 -0.44 -3.01 -20.77
CA ALA A 233 -0.02 -1.68 -21.23
C ALA A 233 1.37 -1.27 -20.70
N ILE A 234 1.82 -1.88 -19.61
CA ILE A 234 3.15 -1.67 -19.02
C ILE A 234 4.17 -2.58 -19.69
N ALA A 235 3.83 -3.85 -19.95
CA ALA A 235 4.71 -4.82 -20.58
C ALA A 235 4.98 -4.52 -22.07
N CYS A 236 4.06 -3.85 -22.77
CA CYS A 236 4.22 -3.47 -24.17
C CYS A 236 5.07 -2.20 -24.43
N ARG A 237 5.69 -1.61 -23.40
CA ARG A 237 6.56 -0.42 -23.51
C ARG A 237 8.01 -0.76 -23.19
#